data_AF-A0A924CEB2-F1
#
_entry.id   AF-A0A924CEB2-F1
#
_cell.length_a   1.000
_cell.length_b   1.000
_cell.length_c   1.000
_cell.angle_alpha   90.00
_cell.angle_beta   90.00
_cell.angle_gamma   90.00
#
_symmetry.space_group_name_H-M   'P 1'
#
loop_
_entity.id
_entity.type
_entity.pdbx_description
1 polymer ?
#
loop_
_entity_poly.entity_id
_entity_poly.type
_entity_poly.pdbx_seq_one_letter_code
_entity_poly.pdbx_strand_id
1 'polypeptide(L)' 'MHSFTPEDLIQYIYNETSTQKSAAIKVALDTDWNLREKYDEIMSAHKSLENLTLSPRKKAVDNILAYAEKSVRHLTTEV' A
#
# COMPACT_ATOMS: atom_id res chain seq x y z
N MET A 1 15.31 -1.43 24.41
CA MET A 1 15.69 -0.61 23.23
C MET A 1 15.81 -1.56 22.05
N HIS A 2 14.69 -1.83 21.36
CA HIS A 2 14.73 -2.51 20.06
C HIS A 2 14.84 -1.40 19.02
N SER A 3 16.06 -1.05 18.65
CA SER A 3 16.31 -0.12 17.56
C SER A 3 15.91 -0.82 16.27
N PHE A 4 14.72 -0.52 15.76
CA PHE A 4 14.33 -0.95 14.42
C PHE A 4 15.31 -0.32 13.44
N THR A 5 15.92 -1.17 12.61
CA THR A 5 16.85 -0.72 11.58
C THR A 5 16.08 -0.02 10.46
N PRO A 6 16.72 0.91 9.74
CA PRO A 6 16.12 1.54 8.56
C PRO A 6 15.70 0.50 7.50
N GLU A 7 16.35 -0.65 7.45
CA GLU A 7 15.99 -1.78 6.57
C GLU A 7 14.62 -2.39 6.90
N ASP A 8 14.27 -2.53 8.18
CA ASP A 8 12.96 -3.03 8.62
C ASP A 8 11.84 -2.02 8.29
N LEU A 9 12.13 -0.71 8.34
CA LEU A 9 11.20 0.34 7.90
C LEU A 9 10.95 0.28 6.38
N ILE A 10 11.98 0.02 5.59
CA ILE A 10 11.84 -0.13 4.13
C ILE A 10 11.00 -1.36 3.80
N GLN A 11 11.26 -2.52 4.42
CA GLN A 11 10.42 -3.71 4.24
C GLN A 11 8.96 -3.45 4.64
N TYR A 12 8.72 -2.61 5.66
CA TYR A 12 7.37 -2.25 6.06
C TYR A 12 6.67 -1.39 5.02
N ILE A 13 7.37 -0.41 4.41
CA ILE A 13 6.82 0.43 3.33
C ILE A 13 6.42 -0.42 2.13
N TYR A 14 7.25 -1.39 1.75
CA TYR A 14 6.98 -2.31 0.64
C TYR A 14 6.04 -3.48 0.99
N ASN A 15 5.48 -3.52 2.21
CA ASN A 15 4.64 -4.63 2.71
C ASN A 15 5.33 -6.01 2.68
N GLU A 16 6.65 -6.05 2.69
CA GLU A 16 7.46 -7.27 2.70
C GLU A 16 7.72 -7.79 4.14
N THR A 17 7.26 -7.08 5.16
CA THR A 17 7.34 -7.54 6.56
C THR A 17 6.21 -8.50 6.96
N SER A 18 6.56 -9.54 7.73
CA SER A 18 5.57 -10.37 8.44
C SER A 18 4.65 -9.53 9.33
N THR A 19 3.39 -9.95 9.49
CA THR A 19 2.35 -9.26 10.30
C THR A 19 2.81 -8.92 11.73
N GLN A 20 3.61 -9.79 12.34
CA GLN A 20 4.19 -9.57 13.68
C GLN A 20 5.18 -8.41 13.72
N LYS A 21 6.07 -8.31 12.71
CA LYS A 21 7.02 -7.19 12.57
C LYS A 21 6.28 -5.88 12.25
N SER A 22 5.28 -5.96 11.38
CA SER A 22 4.44 -4.81 11.03
C SER A 22 3.75 -4.19 12.24
N ALA A 23 3.21 -5.02 13.14
CA ALA A 23 2.64 -4.55 14.40
C ALA A 23 3.69 -3.93 15.35
N ALA A 24 4.87 -4.55 15.47
CA ALA A 24 5.95 -4.05 16.32
C ALA A 24 6.51 -2.70 15.81
N ILE A 25 6.64 -2.54 14.50
CA ILE A 25 7.05 -1.28 13.85
C ILE A 25 6.00 -0.19 14.07
N LYS A 26 4.70 -0.51 13.99
CA LYS A 26 3.63 0.47 14.30
C LYS A 26 3.73 0.98 15.75
N VAL A 27 3.95 0.07 16.71
CA VAL A 27 4.12 0.46 18.12
C VAL A 27 5.37 1.31 18.30
N ALA A 28 6.46 0.97 17.63
CA ALA A 28 7.69 1.76 17.68
C ALA A 28 7.53 3.14 17.03
N LEU A 29 6.80 3.25 15.92
CA LEU A 29 6.49 4.53 15.27
C LEU A 29 5.60 5.44 16.13
N ASP A 30 4.79 4.86 17.02
CA ASP A 30 3.97 5.61 17.99
C ASP A 30 4.80 6.10 19.19
N THR A 31 5.82 5.31 19.57
CA THR A 31 6.64 5.58 20.77
C THR A 31 7.88 6.43 20.47
N ASP A 32 8.51 6.26 19.31
CA ASP A 32 9.76 6.90 18.90
C ASP A 32 9.55 7.94 17.79
N TRP A 33 9.57 9.22 18.17
CA TRP A 33 9.39 10.34 17.24
C TRP A 33 10.50 10.42 16.17
N ASN A 34 11.74 10.13 16.54
CA ASN A 34 12.87 10.11 15.60
C ASN A 34 12.73 9.01 14.53
N LEU A 35 12.16 7.85 14.92
CA LEU A 35 11.86 6.76 13.98
C LEU A 35 10.74 7.15 13.02
N ARG A 36 9.75 7.90 13.51
CA ARG A 36 8.66 8.44 12.72
C ARG A 36 9.12 9.43 11.65
N GLU A 37 10.00 10.38 12.00
CA GLU A 37 10.55 11.30 11.00
C GLU A 37 11.31 10.57 9.90
N LYS A 38 12.16 9.61 10.27
CA LYS A 38 12.88 8.75 9.30
C LYS A 38 11.93 8.00 8.37
N TYR A 39 10.86 7.44 8.93
CA TYR A 39 9.84 6.76 8.15
C TYR A 39 9.12 7.71 7.18
N ASP A 40 8.76 8.90 7.63
CA ASP A 40 8.05 9.88 6.80
C ASP A 40 8.92 10.36 5.63
N GLU A 41 10.22 10.57 5.87
CA GLU A 41 11.19 10.92 4.81
C GLU A 41 11.27 9.83 3.73
N ILE A 42 11.40 8.55 4.14
CA ILE A 42 11.45 7.43 3.20
C ILE A 42 10.11 7.25 2.47
N MET A 43 8.98 7.43 3.17
CA MET A 43 7.65 7.36 2.58
C MET A 43 7.41 8.47 1.55
N SER A 44 7.91 9.68 1.82
CA SER A 44 7.84 10.81 0.90
C SER A 44 8.67 10.56 -0.36
N ALA A 45 9.88 10.01 -0.21
CA ALA A 45 10.70 9.57 -1.33
C ALA A 45 10.03 8.45 -2.15
N HIS A 46 9.40 7.47 -1.50
CA HIS A 46 8.64 6.39 -2.14
C HIS A 46 7.46 6.95 -2.96
N LYS A 47 6.63 7.80 -2.37
CA LYS A 47 5.50 8.45 -3.07
C LYS A 47 5.96 9.29 -4.25
N SER A 48 7.13 9.93 -4.13
CA SER A 48 7.71 10.71 -5.23
C SER A 48 8.10 9.82 -6.42
N LEU A 49 8.56 8.58 -6.17
CA LEU A 49 8.82 7.57 -7.20
C LEU A 49 7.53 7.03 -7.86
N GLU A 50 6.44 6.91 -7.11
CA GLU A 50 5.14 6.43 -7.62
C GLU A 50 4.44 7.40 -8.59
N ASN A 51 4.97 8.60 -8.81
CA ASN A 51 4.47 9.52 -9.86
C ASN A 51 4.69 8.99 -11.30
N LEU A 52 5.09 7.73 -11.46
CA LEU A 52 5.01 7.04 -12.73
C LEU A 52 3.54 6.77 -13.06
N THR A 53 2.89 7.70 -13.75
CA THR A 53 1.55 7.52 -14.34
C THR A 53 1.58 6.38 -15.36
N LEU A 54 1.44 5.15 -14.89
CA LEU A 54 1.22 3.97 -15.71
C LEU A 54 -0.25 3.96 -16.13
N SER A 55 -0.52 4.44 -17.34
CA SER A 55 -1.87 4.34 -17.90
C SER A 55 -2.15 2.89 -18.28
N PRO A 56 -3.19 2.25 -17.73
CA PRO A 56 -3.58 0.91 -18.17
C PRO A 56 -3.99 0.97 -19.65
N ARG A 57 -3.76 -0.12 -20.39
CA ARG A 57 -4.27 -0.23 -21.76
C ARG A 57 -5.79 -0.13 -21.73
N LYS A 58 -6.38 0.64 -22.65
CA LYS A 58 -7.85 0.82 -22.77
C LYS A 58 -8.63 -0.49 -22.70
N LYS A 59 -8.11 -1.57 -23.31
CA LYS A 59 -8.70 -2.91 -23.28
C LYS A 59 -8.88 -3.49 -21.85
N ALA A 60 -7.97 -3.20 -20.92
CA ALA A 60 -8.09 -3.65 -19.54
C ALA A 60 -9.23 -2.91 -18.82
N VAL A 61 -9.36 -1.60 -19.05
CA VAL A 61 -10.44 -0.78 -18.51
C VAL A 61 -11.80 -1.25 -19.06
N ASP A 62 -11.87 -1.49 -20.36
CA ASP A 62 -13.07 -1.99 -21.05
C ASP A 62 -13.53 -3.35 -20.50
N ASN A 63 -12.59 -4.28 -20.28
CA ASN A 63 -12.88 -5.59 -19.69
C ASN A 63 -13.40 -5.48 -18.25
N ILE A 64 -12.86 -4.58 -17.43
CA ILE A 64 -13.31 -4.36 -16.04
C ILE A 64 -14.74 -3.79 -16.04
N LEU A 65 -15.01 -2.79 -16.90
CA LEU A 65 -16.35 -2.22 -17.09
C LEU A 65 -17.35 -3.28 -17.54
N ALA A 66 -17.00 -4.10 -18.53
CA ALA A 66 -17.86 -5.17 -19.02
C ALA A 66 -18.16 -6.24 -17.96
N TYR A 67 -17.19 -6.56 -17.10
CA TYR A 67 -17.39 -7.49 -15.98
C TYR A 67 -18.30 -6.89 -14.89
N ALA A 68 -18.08 -5.63 -14.53
CA ALA A 68 -18.91 -4.93 -13.58
C ALA A 68 -20.36 -4.83 -14.09
N GLU A 69 -20.57 -4.48 -15.36
CA GLU A 69 -21.90 -4.41 -15.98
C GLU A 69 -22.61 -5.76 -15.98
N LYS A 70 -21.90 -6.86 -16.30
CA LYS A 70 -22.45 -8.22 -16.19
C LYS A 70 -22.85 -8.59 -14.76
N SER A 71 -22.07 -8.18 -13.79
CA SER A 71 -22.33 -8.47 -12.36
C SER A 71 -23.56 -7.70 -11.87
N VAL A 72 -23.67 -6.42 -12.25
CA VAL A 72 -24.86 -5.58 -12.00
C VAL A 72 -26.09 -6.17 -12.68
N ARG A 73 -25.97 -6.66 -13.91
CA ARG A 73 -27.08 -7.24 -14.68
C ARG A 73 -27.59 -8.56 -14.07
N HIS A 74 -26.70 -9.37 -13.51
CA HIS A 74 -27.07 -10.55 -12.72
C HIS A 74 -27.83 -10.15 -11.45
N LEU A 75 -27.33 -9.17 -10.69
CA LEU A 75 -27.98 -8.66 -9.48
C LEU A 75 -29.39 -8.07 -9.75
N THR A 76 -29.62 -7.46 -10.92
CA THR A 76 -30.94 -6.93 -11.30
C THR A 76 -31.91 -7.97 -11.90
N THR A 77 -31.42 -9.15 -12.28
CA THR A 77 -32.28 -10.23 -12.85
C THR A 77 -32.77 -11.19 -11.76
N GLU A 78 -32.23 -11.12 -10.55
CA GLU A 78 -32.62 -11.93 -9.40
C GLU A 78 -33.62 -11.21 -8.46
N VAL A 79 -34.37 -10.21 -8.96
CA VAL A 79 -35.46 -9.52 -8.23
C VAL A 79 -36.78 -9.65 -8.99
#